data_AF-A0A819K7J7-F1
#
_entry.id   AF-A0A819K7J7-F1
#
_cell.length_a   1.000
_cell.length_b   1.000
_cell.length_c   1.000
_cell.angle_alpha   90.00
_cell.angle_beta   90.00
_cell.angle_gamma   90.00
#
_symmetry.space_group_name_H-M   'P 1'
#
loop_
_entity.id
_entity.type
_entity.pdbx_description
1 polymer ?
#
loop_
_entity_poly.entity_id
_entity_poly.type
_entity_poly.pdbx_seq_one_letter_code
_entity_poly.pdbx_strand_id
1 'polypeptide(L)' 'MARFGACCLRPLVNEIKRQRPSYGISRIKIHQNNGRGHIHKDVSHYLESEGTTIIPHPPNSPDLSQCDFWLFDLI' A
#
# COMPACT_ATOMS: atom_id res chain seq x y z
N MET A 1 -2.34 -10.11 19.03
CA MET A 1 -2.13 -10.21 17.57
C MET A 1 -2.64 -8.90 16.96
N ALA A 2 -1.74 -7.96 16.67
CA ALA A 2 -2.11 -6.59 16.35
C ALA A 2 -2.81 -6.51 14.98
N ARG A 3 -3.97 -5.85 14.94
CA ARG A 3 -4.83 -5.62 13.75
C ARG A 3 -4.20 -4.58 12.81
N PHE A 4 -2.96 -4.81 12.34
CA PHE A 4 -2.19 -3.85 11.54
C PHE A 4 -2.93 -3.39 10.26
N GLY A 5 -3.74 -4.25 9.64
CA GLY A 5 -4.53 -3.87 8.46
C GLY A 5 -5.67 -2.89 8.72
N ALA A 6 -6.14 -2.71 9.96
CA ALA A 6 -7.33 -1.91 10.24
C ALA A 6 -7.05 -0.43 10.58
N CYS A 7 -5.89 -0.12 11.19
CA CYS A 7 -5.67 1.20 11.77
C CYS A 7 -5.22 2.27 10.75
N CYS A 8 -4.41 1.92 9.74
CA CYS A 8 -3.89 2.89 8.77
C CYS A 8 -4.41 2.70 7.35
N LEU A 9 -4.71 1.46 6.95
CA LEU A 9 -5.06 1.15 5.56
C LEU A 9 -6.46 1.65 5.18
N ARG A 10 -7.46 1.51 6.06
CA ARG A 10 -8.82 2.02 5.80
C ARG A 10 -8.86 3.55 5.71
N PRO A 11 -8.25 4.33 6.63
CA PRO A 11 -8.13 5.77 6.47
C PRO A 11 -7.44 6.16 5.16
N LEU A 12 -6.35 5.48 4.79
CA LEU A 12 -5.63 5.74 3.53
C LEU A 12 -6.53 5.52 2.31
N VAL A 13 -7.24 4.40 2.24
CA VAL A 13 -8.16 4.11 1.13
C VAL A 13 -9.26 5.17 1.03
N ASN A 14 -9.86 5.55 2.16
CA ASN A 14 -10.91 6.57 2.19
C ASN A 14 -10.39 7.93 1.71
N GLU A 15 -9.18 8.30 2.14
CA GLU A 15 -8.56 9.56 1.73
C GLU A 15 -8.22 9.58 0.23
N ILE A 16 -7.71 8.48 -0.32
CA ILE A 16 -7.47 8.37 -1.77
C ILE A 16 -8.79 8.48 -2.54
N LYS A 17 -9.86 7.81 -2.09
CA LYS A 17 -11.19 7.92 -2.72
C LYS A 17 -11.72 9.35 -2.68
N ARG A 18 -11.51 10.06 -1.57
CA ARG A 18 -11.88 11.47 -1.42
C ARG A 18 -11.10 12.37 -2.40
N GLN A 19 -9.79 12.15 -2.54
CA GLN A 19 -8.92 12.90 -3.45
C GLN A 19 -9.16 12.57 -4.93
N ARG A 20 -9.69 11.37 -5.23
CA ARG A 20 -9.90 10.87 -6.60
C ARG A 20 -11.38 10.51 -6.83
N PRO A 21 -12.31 11.48 -6.86
CA PRO A 21 -13.75 11.19 -6.89
C PRO A 21 -14.22 10.39 -8.12
N SER A 22 -13.54 10.49 -9.26
CA SER A 22 -13.96 9.81 -10.51
C SER A 22 -13.61 8.32 -10.56
N TYR A 23 -12.45 7.93 -10.01
CA TYR A 23 -11.92 6.55 -10.15
C TYR A 23 -11.54 5.91 -8.82
N GLY A 24 -11.54 6.69 -7.73
CA GLY A 24 -11.13 6.27 -6.41
C GLY A 24 -9.74 5.65 -6.38
N ILE A 25 -9.65 4.54 -5.65
CA ILE A 25 -8.45 3.71 -5.58
C ILE A 25 -8.46 2.57 -6.62
N SER A 26 -9.57 2.37 -7.32
CA SER A 26 -9.67 1.28 -8.30
C SER A 26 -8.60 1.42 -9.38
N ARG A 27 -7.99 0.30 -9.77
CA ARG A 27 -6.92 0.22 -10.78
C ARG A 27 -5.58 0.86 -10.37
N ILE A 28 -5.42 1.26 -9.10
CA ILE A 28 -4.10 1.63 -8.58
C ILE A 28 -3.24 0.38 -8.42
N LYS A 29 -1.99 0.47 -8.88
CA LYS A 29 -0.96 -0.51 -8.59
C LYS A 29 -0.16 -0.05 -7.38
N ILE A 30 -0.16 -0.84 -6.31
CA ILE A 30 0.50 -0.52 -5.04
C ILE A 30 1.89 -1.13 -5.05
N HIS A 31 2.92 -0.29 -4.94
CA HIS A 31 4.30 -0.71 -4.75
C HIS A 31 4.69 -0.50 -3.29
N GLN A 32 5.04 -1.59 -2.60
CA GLN A 32 5.39 -1.60 -1.18
C GLN A 32 6.42 -2.71 -0.90
N ASN A 33 7.24 -2.53 0.13
CA ASN A 33 8.19 -3.56 0.53
C ASN A 33 7.48 -4.81 1.09
N ASN A 34 8.25 -5.89 1.26
CA ASN A 34 7.75 -7.19 1.73
C ASN A 34 7.64 -7.32 3.27
N GLY A 35 7.54 -6.19 3.99
CA GLY A 35 7.39 -6.20 5.45
C GLY A 35 6.20 -7.07 5.90
N ARG A 36 6.32 -7.73 7.06
CA ARG A 36 5.33 -8.72 7.55
C ARG A 36 3.88 -8.20 7.56
N GLY A 37 3.69 -6.91 7.84
CA GLY A 37 2.37 -6.28 7.81
C GLY A 37 1.80 -6.15 6.39
N HIS A 38 2.64 -5.88 5.39
CA HIS A 38 2.24 -5.63 4.00
C HIS A 38 1.88 -6.92 3.24
N ILE A 39 2.56 -8.02 3.56
CA ILE A 39 2.34 -9.33 2.92
C ILE A 39 1.29 -10.19 3.64
N HIS A 40 0.69 -9.67 4.72
CA HIS A 40 -0.33 -10.41 5.46
C HIS A 40 -1.58 -10.59 4.60
N LYS A 41 -2.17 -11.80 4.62
CA LYS A 41 -3.31 -12.17 3.79
C LYS A 41 -4.47 -11.17 3.88
N ASP A 42 -4.84 -10.74 5.08
CA ASP A 42 -5.91 -9.76 5.27
C ASP A 42 -5.67 -8.41 4.56
N VAL A 43 -4.40 -7.98 4.46
CA VAL A 43 -4.02 -6.75 3.75
C VAL A 43 -4.18 -6.95 2.25
N SER A 44 -3.65 -8.05 1.72
CA SER A 44 -3.77 -8.37 0.29
C SER A 44 -5.23 -8.54 -0.13
N HIS A 45 -6.04 -9.27 0.65
CA HIS A 45 -7.47 -9.46 0.39
C HIS A 45 -8.24 -8.13 0.44
N TYR A 46 -7.94 -7.27 1.42
CA TYR A 46 -8.60 -5.97 1.50
C TYR A 46 -8.26 -5.09 0.28
N LEU A 47 -6.98 -4.98 -0.07
CA LEU A 47 -6.53 -4.21 -1.22
C LEU A 47 -7.10 -4.73 -2.55
N GLU A 48 -7.18 -6.04 -2.72
CA GLU A 48 -7.82 -6.68 -3.87
C GLU A 48 -9.33 -6.36 -3.92
N SER A 49 -10.03 -6.42 -2.78
CA SER A 49 -11.46 -6.06 -2.70
C SER A 49 -11.74 -4.59 -3.03
N GLU A 50 -10.75 -3.72 -2.86
CA GLU A 50 -10.80 -2.30 -3.26
C GLU A 50 -10.44 -2.08 -4.75
N GLY A 51 -10.16 -3.15 -5.49
CA GLY A 51 -9.84 -3.11 -6.92
C GLY A 51 -8.41 -2.69 -7.24
N THR A 52 -7.48 -2.88 -6.30
CA THR A 52 -6.05 -2.57 -6.48
C THR A 52 -5.23 -3.81 -6.84
N THR A 53 -4.02 -3.60 -7.35
CA THR A 53 -3.06 -4.68 -7.64
C THR A 53 -1.75 -4.42 -6.91
N ILE A 54 -1.25 -5.39 -6.15
CA ILE A 54 0.07 -5.28 -5.51
C ILE A 54 1.15 -5.62 -6.54
N ILE A 55 2.12 -4.72 -6.72
CA ILE A 55 3.30 -4.97 -7.56
C ILE A 55 4.30 -5.80 -6.74
N PRO A 56 4.84 -6.91 -7.28
CA PRO A 56 5.90 -7.67 -6.62
C PRO A 56 7.12 -6.79 -6.33
N HIS A 57 7.66 -6.91 -5.11
CA HIS A 57 8.86 -6.22 -4.68
C HIS A 57 9.90 -7.23 -4.18
N PRO A 58 11.15 -7.20 -4.67
CA PRO A 58 12.18 -8.15 -4.24
C PRO A 58 12.62 -7.92 -2.78
N PRO A 59 13.07 -8.98 -2.07
CA PRO A 59 13.58 -8.83 -0.71
C PRO A 59 14.85 -7.97 -0.65
N ASN A 60 14.96 -7.14 0.40
CA ASN A 60 16.14 -6.32 0.70
C ASN A 60 16.55 -5.36 -0.42
N SER A 61 15.58 -4.76 -1.13
CA SER A 61 15.83 -3.85 -2.25
C SER A 61 15.29 -2.43 -2.00
N PRO A 62 15.84 -1.70 -1.01
CA PRO A 62 15.43 -0.32 -0.73
C PRO A 62 15.73 0.63 -1.90
N ASP A 63 16.72 0.32 -2.72
CA ASP A 63 17.06 1.02 -3.97
C ASP A 63 15.94 0.98 -5.03
N LEU A 64 15.00 0.04 -4.89
CA LEU A 64 13.81 -0.05 -5.75
C LEU A 64 12.56 0.58 -5.12
N SER A 65 12.63 0.97 -3.85
CA SER A 65 11.52 1.56 -3.09
C SER A 65 11.63 3.08 -3.08
N GLN A 66 10.74 3.76 -3.82
CA GLN A 66 10.75 5.23 -3.96
C GLN A 66 10.71 5.96 -2.62
N CYS A 67 10.07 5.36 -1.61
CA CYS A 67 10.06 5.91 -0.28
C CYS A 67 11.46 5.90 0.34
N ASP A 68 12.17 4.77 0.21
CA ASP A 68 13.47 4.55 0.84
C ASP A 68 14.61 5.29 0.13
N PHE A 69 14.66 5.30 -1.21
CA PHE A 69 15.77 5.93 -1.94
C PHE A 69 15.57 7.43 -2.27
N TRP A 70 14.37 7.98 -2.03
CA TRP A 70 14.06 9.36 -2.42
C TRP A 70 13.20 10.11 -1.41
N LEU A 71 11.97 9.65 -1.11
CA LEU A 71 11.02 10.45 -0.33
C LEU A 71 11.51 10.70 1.11
N PHE A 72 12.02 9.67 1.79
CA PHE A 72 12.42 9.76 3.19
C PHE A 72 13.67 10.62 3.43
N ASP A 73 14.50 10.81 2.41
CA ASP A 73 15.63 11.74 2.49
C ASP A 73 15.20 13.22 2.32
N LEU A 74 13.96 13.47 1.89
CA LEU A 74 13.43 14.81 1.62
C LEU A 74 12.48 15.35 2.69
N ILE A 75 12.04 14.52 3.64
CA ILE A 75 11.09 14.87 4.71
C ILE A 75 11.77 14.86 6.08
#